data_AF-A0A940JJ11-F1
#
_entry.id   AF-A0A940JJ11-F1
#
_cell.length_a   1.000
_cell.length_b   1.000
_cell.length_c   1.000
_cell.angle_alpha   90.00
_cell.angle_beta   90.00
_cell.angle_gamma   90.00
#
_symmetry.space_group_name_H-M   'P 1'
#
loop_
_entity.id
_entity.type
_entity.pdbx_description
1 polymer ?
#
loop_
_entity_poly.entity_id
_entity_poly.type
_entity_poly.pdbx_seq_one_letter_code
_entity_poly.pdbx_strand_id
1 'polypeptide(L)'
;MFSRKSLPIILLVLCAGLVVAFRSLGWGGSNIFRGGNPPTKEERILHNIGEMLSQIHYSPKKIDDNFSKEIFKKYLSEKVDPLKNTFLISDINELKKYETTLDDEIQGGQVQ
;
A
#
# COMPACT_ATOMS: atom_id res chain seq x y z
N MET A 1 -3.55 -0.63 -53.00
CA MET A 1 -4.93 -1.10 -53.22
C MET A 1 -5.20 -2.25 -52.26
N PHE A 2 -5.97 -2.01 -51.19
CA PHE A 2 -6.27 -3.04 -50.20
C PHE A 2 -7.36 -3.98 -50.74
N SER A 3 -7.08 -5.29 -50.74
CA SER A 3 -8.05 -6.30 -51.15
C SER A 3 -9.08 -6.50 -50.04
N ARG A 4 -10.36 -6.66 -50.39
CA ARG A 4 -11.45 -6.91 -49.43
C ARG A 4 -11.19 -8.14 -48.53
N LYS A 5 -10.29 -9.03 -48.95
CA LYS A 5 -9.90 -10.25 -48.21
C LYS A 5 -8.80 -10.01 -47.17
N SER A 6 -7.96 -8.99 -47.33
CA SER A 6 -6.90 -8.64 -46.35
C SER A 6 -7.40 -7.68 -45.27
N LEU A 7 -8.53 -7.00 -45.52
CA LEU A 7 -9.19 -6.05 -44.62
C LEU A 7 -9.42 -6.58 -43.19
N PRO A 8 -9.97 -7.80 -42.96
CA PRO A 8 -10.16 -8.32 -41.60
C PRO A 8 -8.83 -8.59 -40.88
N ILE A 9 -7.79 -8.99 -41.62
CA ILE A 9 -6.47 -9.30 -41.05
C ILE A 9 -5.77 -8.01 -40.60
N ILE A 10 -5.83 -6.95 -41.42
CA ILE A 10 -5.28 -5.65 -41.01
C ILE A 10 -6.04 -5.06 -39.82
N LEU A 11 -7.35 -5.22 -39.75
CA LEU A 11 -8.15 -4.72 -38.62
C LEU A 11 -7.75 -5.43 -37.31
N LEU A 12 -7.52 -6.75 -37.36
CA LEU A 12 -7.04 -7.52 -36.21
C LEU A 12 -5.65 -7.07 -35.75
N VAL A 13 -4.71 -6.86 -36.68
CA VAL A 13 -3.37 -6.36 -36.37
C VAL A 13 -3.41 -4.93 -35.81
N LEU A 14 -4.29 -4.09 -36.34
CA LEU A 14 -4.48 -2.72 -35.84
C LEU A 14 -5.09 -2.72 -34.43
N CYS A 15 -6.09 -3.56 -34.16
CA CYS A 15 -6.65 -3.74 -32.82
C CYS A 15 -5.62 -4.28 -31.84
N ALA A 16 -4.83 -5.29 -32.22
CA ALA A 16 -3.75 -5.81 -31.37
C ALA A 16 -2.69 -4.74 -31.09
N GLY A 17 -2.30 -3.96 -32.11
CA GLY A 17 -1.38 -2.84 -31.95
C GLY A 17 -1.92 -1.75 -31.04
N LEU A 18 -3.21 -1.41 -31.15
CA LEU A 18 -3.89 -0.48 -30.26
C LEU A 18 -3.95 -0.99 -28.83
N VAL A 19 -4.21 -2.29 -28.61
CA VAL A 19 -4.20 -2.89 -27.27
C VAL A 19 -2.80 -2.85 -26.66
N VAL A 20 -1.75 -3.17 -27.43
CA VAL A 20 -0.36 -3.09 -26.97
C VAL A 20 0.05 -1.64 -26.68
N ALA A 21 -0.32 -0.69 -27.53
CA ALA A 21 -0.06 0.74 -27.33
C ALA A 21 -0.83 1.29 -26.11
N PHE A 22 -2.09 0.88 -25.91
CA PHE A 22 -2.86 1.24 -24.71
C PHE A 22 -2.20 0.72 -23.42
N ARG A 23 -1.58 -0.46 -23.47
CA ARG A 23 -0.79 -0.98 -22.34
C ARG A 23 0.53 -0.25 -22.17
N SER A 24 1.20 0.16 -23.26
CA SER A 24 2.51 0.84 -23.19
C SER A 24 2.40 2.34 -22.85
N LEU A 25 1.29 3.00 -23.17
CA LEU A 25 1.01 4.40 -22.79
C LEU A 25 0.63 4.55 -21.30
N GLY A 26 0.69 3.47 -20.51
CA GLY A 26 0.54 3.55 -19.05
C GLY A 26 -0.90 3.72 -18.54
N TRP A 27 -1.91 3.69 -19.41
CA TRP A 27 -3.31 3.81 -19.00
C TRP A 27 -3.71 2.67 -18.03
N GLY A 28 -3.22 1.44 -18.25
CA GLY A 28 -3.55 0.27 -17.44
C GLY A 28 -2.80 0.13 -16.11
N GLY A 29 -1.84 1.00 -15.81
CA GLY A 29 -1.07 1.01 -14.55
C GLY A 29 -1.28 2.28 -13.71
N SER A 30 -2.20 3.15 -14.13
CA SER A 30 -2.46 4.40 -13.44
C SER A 30 -3.24 4.16 -12.14
N ASN A 31 -2.85 4.90 -11.09
CA ASN A 31 -3.53 4.98 -9.79
C ASN A 31 -5.00 5.43 -9.87
N ILE A 32 -5.55 5.59 -11.08
CA ILE A 32 -6.95 5.95 -11.34
C ILE A 32 -7.92 4.84 -10.87
N PHE A 33 -7.48 3.57 -10.81
CA PHE A 33 -8.29 2.46 -10.30
C PHE A 33 -8.11 2.19 -8.79
N ARG A 34 -7.10 2.77 -8.14
CA ARG A 34 -6.94 2.82 -6.68
C ARG A 34 -7.17 4.26 -6.26
N GLY A 35 -8.44 4.68 -6.14
CA GLY A 35 -8.87 6.08 -5.96
C GLY A 35 -8.33 6.77 -4.70
N GLY A 36 -7.02 7.01 -4.65
CA GLY A 36 -6.29 7.64 -3.57
C GLY A 36 -5.15 8.48 -4.11
N ASN A 37 -4.76 9.48 -3.33
CA ASN A 37 -3.59 10.31 -3.63
C ASN A 37 -2.35 9.42 -3.78
N PRO A 38 -1.38 9.80 -4.64
CA PRO A 38 -0.11 9.08 -4.70
C PRO A 38 0.50 9.04 -3.30
N PRO A 39 1.14 7.93 -2.90
CA PRO A 39 1.68 7.80 -1.57
C PRO A 39 2.73 8.89 -1.33
N THR A 40 2.60 9.54 -0.18
CA THR A 40 3.53 10.51 0.36
C THR A 40 4.93 9.93 0.45
N LYS A 41 5.93 10.80 0.58
CA LYS A 41 7.32 10.35 0.73
C LYS A 41 7.47 9.45 1.97
N GLU A 42 6.76 9.79 3.03
CA GLU A 42 6.76 9.13 4.33
C GLU A 42 6.12 7.73 4.23
N GLU A 43 4.97 7.61 3.56
CA GLU A 43 4.33 6.31 3.28
C GLU A 43 5.24 5.38 2.49
N ARG A 44 5.96 5.91 1.49
CA ARG A 44 6.93 5.12 0.72
C ARG A 44 8.10 4.65 1.58
N ILE A 45 8.60 5.52 2.47
CA ILE A 45 9.70 5.17 3.37
C ILE A 45 9.24 4.07 4.34
N LEU A 46 8.06 4.22 4.94
CA LEU A 46 7.48 3.24 5.86
C LEU A 46 7.36 1.87 5.18
N HIS A 47 6.76 1.84 3.99
CA HIS A 47 6.59 0.61 3.23
C HIS A 47 7.92 -0.06 2.88
N ASN A 48 8.88 0.71 2.36
CA ASN A 48 10.19 0.17 2.00
C ASN A 48 10.96 -0.38 3.21
N ILE A 49 10.85 0.25 4.37
CA ILE A 49 11.47 -0.26 5.60
C ILE A 49 10.78 -1.55 6.05
N GLY A 50 9.45 -1.62 5.97
CA GLY A 50 8.68 -2.84 6.27
C GLY A 50 9.09 -4.02 5.39
N GLU A 51 9.22 -3.79 4.09
CA GLU A 51 9.74 -4.78 3.13
C GLU A 51 11.18 -5.19 3.46
N MET A 52 12.06 -4.23 3.73
CA MET A 52 13.44 -4.51 4.10
C MET A 52 13.54 -5.36 5.36
N LEU A 53 12.75 -5.08 6.39
CA LEU A 53 12.71 -5.86 7.63
C LEU A 53 12.18 -7.28 7.38
N SER A 54 11.20 -7.43 6.49
CA SER A 54 10.65 -8.74 6.14
C SER A 54 11.65 -9.62 5.38
N GLN A 55 12.52 -9.01 4.57
CA GLN A 55 13.47 -9.74 3.72
C GLN A 55 14.85 -9.93 4.34
N ILE A 56 15.34 -8.94 5.11
CA ILE A 56 16.75 -8.86 5.55
C ILE A 56 16.91 -9.17 7.05
N HIS A 57 15.87 -9.04 7.86
CA HIS A 57 16.00 -9.30 9.29
C HIS A 57 16.24 -10.81 9.54
N TYR A 58 17.21 -11.14 10.41
CA TYR A 58 17.58 -12.54 10.70
C TYR A 58 16.41 -13.39 11.22
N SER A 59 15.50 -12.75 11.97
CA SER A 59 14.29 -13.38 12.50
C SER A 59 13.09 -12.50 12.13
N PRO A 60 12.60 -12.58 10.88
CA PRO A 60 11.54 -11.70 10.42
C PRO A 60 10.25 -12.06 11.16
N LYS A 61 9.59 -11.04 11.72
CA LYS A 61 8.26 -11.20 12.31
C LYS A 61 7.21 -11.11 11.21
N LYS A 62 6.13 -11.87 11.36
CA LYS A 62 4.95 -11.70 10.52
C LYS A 62 4.29 -10.35 10.85
N ILE A 63 4.05 -9.54 9.83
CA ILE A 63 3.40 -8.23 9.94
C ILE A 63 1.90 -8.47 9.74
N ASP A 64 1.17 -8.69 10.83
CA ASP A 64 -0.29 -8.93 10.87
C ASP A 64 -0.95 -8.21 12.06
N ASP A 65 -2.26 -8.32 12.24
CA ASP A 65 -3.01 -7.69 13.34
C ASP A 65 -2.39 -7.88 14.73
N ASN A 66 -1.75 -9.04 14.98
CA ASN A 66 -1.11 -9.30 16.27
C ASN A 66 0.18 -8.50 16.42
N PHE A 67 0.95 -8.39 15.34
CA PHE A 67 2.08 -7.47 15.30
C PHE A 67 1.62 -6.04 15.56
N SER A 68 0.57 -5.57 14.87
CA SER A 68 -0.01 -4.23 15.05
C SER A 68 -0.40 -3.93 16.49
N LYS A 69 -1.10 -4.85 17.15
CA LYS A 69 -1.44 -4.76 18.58
C LYS A 69 -0.20 -4.62 19.46
N GLU A 70 0.84 -5.43 19.19
CA GLU A 70 2.10 -5.41 19.94
C GLU A 70 2.79 -4.05 19.82
N ILE A 71 2.96 -3.53 18.60
CA ILE A 71 3.65 -2.26 18.36
C ILE A 71 2.82 -1.05 18.82
N PHE A 72 1.50 -1.05 18.61
CA PHE A 72 0.60 0.00 19.09
C PHE A 72 0.74 0.17 20.61
N LYS A 73 0.65 -0.95 21.34
CA LYS A 73 0.80 -0.95 22.79
C LYS A 73 2.19 -0.46 23.21
N LYS A 74 3.25 -1.01 22.63
CA LYS A 74 4.65 -0.62 22.95
C LYS A 74 4.89 0.85 22.67
N TYR A 75 4.42 1.38 21.54
CA TYR A 75 4.60 2.77 21.20
C TYR A 75 3.95 3.69 22.23
N LEU A 76 2.67 3.46 22.56
CA LEU A 76 1.96 4.25 23.56
C LEU A 76 2.59 4.12 24.95
N SER A 77 2.89 2.91 25.41
CA SER A 77 3.34 2.68 26.79
C SER A 77 4.83 2.87 27.04
N GLU A 78 5.69 2.83 26.01
CA GLU A 78 7.14 2.92 26.19
C GLU A 78 7.77 4.14 25.51
N LYS A 79 7.10 4.72 24.49
CA LYS A 79 7.65 5.86 23.73
C LYS A 79 6.87 7.15 23.97
N VAL A 80 5.54 7.09 23.99
CA VAL A 80 4.71 8.31 24.08
C VAL A 80 4.39 8.68 25.53
N ASP A 81 3.87 7.76 26.33
CA ASP A 81 3.52 8.02 27.75
C ASP A 81 4.02 6.90 28.69
N PRO A 82 5.34 6.84 28.98
CA PRO A 82 5.92 5.80 29.82
C PRO A 82 5.43 5.81 31.28
N LEU A 83 5.10 7.01 31.79
CA LEU A 83 4.66 7.20 33.17
C LEU A 83 3.14 7.10 33.33
N LYS A 84 2.39 7.03 32.22
CA LYS A 84 0.92 6.98 32.19
C LYS A 84 0.27 8.15 32.90
N ASN A 85 0.87 9.33 32.78
CA ASN A 85 0.41 10.55 33.43
C ASN A 85 0.07 11.66 32.43
N THR A 86 0.08 11.35 31.13
CA THR A 86 -0.24 12.30 30.06
C THR A 86 -1.64 12.05 29.50
N PHE A 87 -1.95 10.81 29.10
CA PHE A 87 -3.24 10.49 28.47
C PHE A 87 -4.32 10.08 29.47
N LEU A 88 -5.56 10.45 29.16
CA LEU A 88 -6.74 9.90 29.82
C LEU A 88 -7.10 8.52 29.24
N ILE A 89 -7.88 7.75 30.00
CA ILE A 89 -8.41 6.46 29.52
C ILE A 89 -9.30 6.66 28.29
N SER A 90 -10.05 7.77 28.22
CA SER A 90 -10.85 8.15 27.05
C SER A 90 -9.99 8.27 25.79
N ASP A 91 -8.84 8.93 25.91
CA ASP A 91 -7.95 9.20 24.78
C ASP A 91 -7.35 7.89 24.26
N ILE A 92 -6.90 7.02 25.17
CA ILE A 92 -6.41 5.68 24.80
C ILE A 92 -7.51 4.86 24.11
N ASN A 93 -8.76 4.94 24.59
CA ASN A 93 -9.86 4.23 23.95
C ASN A 93 -10.20 4.78 22.56
N GLU A 94 -10.05 6.09 22.33
CA GLU A 94 -10.21 6.68 21.01
C GLU A 94 -9.10 6.20 20.05
N LEU A 95 -7.87 6.09 20.54
CA LEU A 95 -6.73 5.63 19.74
C LEU A 95 -6.80 4.13 19.38
N LYS A 96 -7.52 3.31 20.15
CA LYS A 96 -7.66 1.86 19.89
C LYS A 96 -8.23 1.51 18.51
N LYS A 97 -8.94 2.42 17.84
CA LYS A 97 -9.42 2.19 16.47
C LYS A 97 -8.29 1.87 15.48
N TYR A 98 -7.06 2.30 15.79
CA TYR A 98 -5.86 2.09 14.96
C TYR A 98 -5.04 0.86 15.37
N GLU A 99 -5.47 0.09 16.38
CA GLU A 99 -4.68 -1.00 16.97
C GLU A 99 -4.40 -2.14 15.98
N THR A 100 -5.22 -2.29 14.93
CA THR A 100 -5.09 -3.35 13.92
C THR A 100 -4.85 -2.83 12.51
N THR A 101 -4.56 -1.53 12.32
CA THR A 101 -4.38 -0.97 10.97
C THR A 101 -2.91 -0.75 10.60
N LEU A 102 -2.01 -0.85 11.59
CA LEU A 102 -0.59 -0.53 11.40
C LEU A 102 0.11 -1.49 10.44
N ASP A 103 -0.29 -2.75 10.37
CA ASP A 103 0.27 -3.74 9.45
C ASP A 103 -0.13 -3.44 8.01
N ASP A 104 -1.39 -3.07 7.77
CA ASP A 104 -1.87 -2.61 6.48
C ASP A 104 -1.08 -1.39 6.00
N GLU A 105 -0.87 -0.41 6.89
CA GLU A 105 -0.10 0.81 6.62
C GLU A 105 1.37 0.48 6.26
N ILE A 106 2.01 -0.42 6.99
CA ILE A 106 3.37 -0.90 6.68
C ILE A 106 3.41 -1.65 5.34
N GLN A 107 2.34 -2.36 4.97
CA GLN A 107 2.24 -3.08 3.69
C GLN A 107 1.85 -2.17 2.50
N GLY A 108 1.81 -0.85 2.69
CA GLY A 108 1.52 0.11 1.63
C GLY A 108 0.03 0.47 1.51
N GLY A 109 -0.72 0.23 2.57
CA GLY A 109 -2.01 0.85 2.82
C GLY A 109 -1.87 2.37 3.03
N GLN A 110 -3.00 3.06 3.05
CA GLN A 110 -3.04 4.49 3.31
C GLN A 110 -2.79 4.76 4.80
N VAL A 111 -1.86 5.66 5.12
CA VAL A 111 -1.59 6.07 6.50
C VAL A 111 -2.69 7.05 6.96
N GLN A 112 -3.15 6.86 8.20
CA GLN A 112 -4.28 7.61 8.79
C GLN A 112 -3.85 8.88 9.53
#